data_AF-A0A6M9PSS7-F1
#
_entry.id   AF-A0A6M9PSS7-F1
#
_cell.length_a   1.000
_cell.length_b   1.000
_cell.length_c   1.000
_cell.angle_alpha   90.00
_cell.angle_beta   90.00
_cell.angle_gamma   90.00
#
_symmetry.space_group_name_H-M   'P 1'
#
loop_
_entity.id
_entity.type
_entity.pdbx_description
1 polymer ?
#
loop_
_entity_poly.entity_id
_entity_poly.type
_entity_poly.pdbx_seq_one_letter_code
_entity_poly.pdbx_strand_id
1 'polypeptide(L)' 'MKSFKSLVLFVLTICAAITLSGCGSIESAASDDCTSIGWQIGSKGYQDCFKSRVYERKLDYSLPPGDKPSPSVI' A
#
# COMPACT_ATOMS: atom_id res chain seq x y z
N MET A 1 -40.91 7.25 0.15
CA MET A 1 -40.23 6.49 -0.93
C MET A 1 -38.97 7.16 -1.51
N LYS A 2 -38.93 8.49 -1.68
CA LYS A 2 -37.76 9.21 -2.27
C LYS A 2 -36.51 9.22 -1.35
N SER A 3 -36.73 9.33 -0.04
CA SER A 3 -35.67 9.36 0.99
C SER A 3 -34.95 8.01 1.16
N PHE A 4 -35.66 6.88 1.10
CA PHE A 4 -35.06 5.54 1.29
C PHE A 4 -34.08 5.18 0.16
N LYS A 5 -34.40 5.54 -1.08
CA LYS A 5 -33.50 5.35 -2.23
C LYS A 5 -32.23 6.20 -2.10
N SER A 6 -32.37 7.43 -1.58
CA SER A 6 -31.24 8.34 -1.35
C SER A 6 -30.31 7.83 -0.25
N LEU A 7 -30.88 7.26 0.83
CA LEU A 7 -30.13 6.64 1.91
C LEU A 7 -29.31 5.43 1.41
N VAL A 8 -29.95 4.55 0.64
CA VAL A 8 -29.27 3.36 0.07
C VAL A 8 -28.13 3.77 -0.85
N LEU A 9 -28.34 4.78 -1.70
CA LEU A 9 -27.29 5.28 -2.58
C LEU A 9 -26.10 5.81 -1.77
N PHE A 10 -26.37 6.55 -0.70
CA PHE A 10 -25.36 7.16 0.18
C PHE A 10 -24.52 6.11 0.92
N VAL A 11 -25.18 5.05 1.42
CA VAL A 11 -24.49 3.93 2.07
C VAL A 11 -23.57 3.21 1.08
N LEU A 12 -24.03 2.98 -0.15
CA LEU A 12 -23.21 2.33 -1.18
C LEU A 12 -21.98 3.16 -1.57
N THR A 13 -22.11 4.49 -1.70
CA THR A 13 -20.95 5.35 -1.99
C THR A 13 -19.95 5.37 -0.84
N ILE A 14 -20.41 5.38 0.42
CA ILE A 14 -19.51 5.31 1.58
C ILE A 14 -18.77 3.97 1.62
N CYS A 15 -19.48 2.86 1.43
CA CYS A 15 -18.86 1.53 1.37
C CYS A 15 -17.82 1.45 0.25
N ALA A 16 -18.14 1.97 -0.94
CA ALA A 16 -17.21 2.01 -2.07
C ALA A 16 -15.95 2.83 -1.75
N ALA A 17 -16.11 4.01 -1.12
CA ALA A 17 -14.99 4.86 -0.73
C ALA A 17 -14.07 4.18 0.30
N ILE A 18 -14.63 3.46 1.27
CA ILE A 18 -13.86 2.70 2.26
C ILE A 18 -13.09 1.56 1.59
N THR A 19 -13.73 0.81 0.68
CA THR A 19 -13.05 -0.27 -0.04
C THR A 19 -11.94 0.21 -0.98
N LEU A 20 -12.06 1.43 -1.54
CA LEU A 20 -11.04 2.01 -2.42
C LEU A 20 -9.88 2.64 -1.64
N SER A 21 -10.07 2.96 -0.35
CA SER A 21 -9.01 3.47 0.55
C SER A 21 -8.00 2.42 1.01
N GLY A 22 -8.07 1.19 0.46
CA GLY A 22 -7.12 0.11 0.72
C GLY A 22 -5.69 0.35 0.20
N CYS A 23 -5.40 1.49 -0.43
CA CYS A 23 -4.02 1.90 -0.69
C CYS A 23 -3.37 2.35 0.63
N GLY A 24 -2.74 1.40 1.33
CA GLY A 24 -1.86 1.72 2.45
C GLY A 24 -0.70 2.63 2.04
N SER A 25 -0.15 3.40 2.98
CA SER A 25 1.05 4.19 2.74
C SER A 25 2.31 3.32 2.69
N ILE A 26 3.38 3.85 2.08
CA ILE A 26 4.71 3.21 2.12
C ILE A 26 5.15 2.96 3.57
N GLU A 27 4.88 3.92 4.46
CA GLU A 27 5.21 3.79 5.89
C GLU A 27 4.40 2.67 6.57
N SER A 28 3.10 2.55 6.30
CA SER A 28 2.29 1.46 6.87
C SER A 28 2.82 0.11 6.43
N ALA A 29 3.09 -0.06 5.13
CA ALA A 29 3.64 -1.31 4.59
C ALA A 29 5.04 -1.62 5.15
N ALA A 30 5.88 -0.61 5.38
CA ALA A 30 7.19 -0.79 5.99
C ALA A 30 7.09 -1.18 7.48
N SER A 31 6.13 -0.61 8.21
CA SER A 31 5.84 -0.97 9.60
C SER A 31 5.39 -2.42 9.72
N ASP A 32 4.46 -2.85 8.86
CA ASP A 32 3.93 -4.21 8.85
C ASP A 32 5.02 -5.24 8.54
N ASP A 33 5.91 -4.98 7.59
CA ASP A 33 7.05 -5.85 7.31
C ASP A 33 7.95 -6.03 8.53
N CYS A 34 8.32 -4.93 9.20
CA CYS A 34 9.27 -4.98 10.30
C CYS A 34 8.68 -5.63 11.55
N THR A 35 7.39 -5.39 11.81
CA THR A 35 6.68 -6.06 12.90
C THR A 35 6.41 -7.54 12.61
N SER A 36 6.16 -7.91 11.36
CA SER A 36 6.02 -9.31 10.91
C SER A 36 7.31 -10.12 11.09
N ILE A 37 8.48 -9.49 10.92
CA ILE A 37 9.79 -10.08 11.24
C ILE A 37 9.98 -10.29 12.76
N GLY A 38 9.17 -9.62 13.59
CA GLY A 38 9.23 -9.71 15.05
C GLY A 38 9.92 -8.53 15.73
N TRP A 39 10.27 -7.47 14.98
CA TRP A 39 10.83 -6.27 15.60
C TRP A 39 9.77 -5.47 16.35
N GLN A 40 10.06 -5.15 17.61
CA GLN A 40 9.20 -4.30 18.45
C GLN A 40 9.33 -2.83 18.04
N ILE A 41 8.20 -2.13 17.88
CA ILE A 41 8.18 -0.69 17.57
C ILE A 41 8.98 0.08 18.63
N GLY A 42 9.88 0.96 18.16
CA GLY A 42 10.77 1.74 19.03
C GLY A 42 12.10 1.05 19.36
N SER A 43 12.27 -0.23 19.06
CA SER A 43 13.58 -0.89 19.16
C SER A 43 14.54 -0.40 18.06
N LYS A 44 15.85 -0.50 18.31
CA LYS A 44 16.86 -0.16 17.30
C LYS A 44 16.67 -0.98 16.01
N GLY A 45 16.41 -2.28 16.14
CA GLY A 45 16.20 -3.17 14.99
C GLY A 45 14.95 -2.81 14.17
N TYR A 46 13.87 -2.38 14.84
CA TYR A 46 12.70 -1.84 14.14
C TYR A 46 13.04 -0.59 13.33
N GLN A 47 13.77 0.37 13.93
CA GLN A 47 14.12 1.62 13.24
C GLN A 47 15.02 1.39 12.02
N ASP A 48 16.01 0.50 12.16
CA ASP A 48 16.92 0.14 11.07
C ASP A 48 16.15 -0.58 9.93
N CYS A 49 15.26 -1.52 10.29
CA CYS A 49 14.39 -2.20 9.33
C CYS A 49 13.46 -1.20 8.63
N PHE A 50 12.73 -0.40 9.40
CA PHE A 50 11.71 0.52 8.89
C PHE A 50 12.31 1.51 7.90
N LYS A 51 13.44 2.11 8.23
CA LYS A 51 14.17 3.03 7.35
C LYS A 51 14.55 2.36 6.03
N SER A 52 15.06 1.13 6.09
CA SER A 52 15.46 0.37 4.90
C SER A 52 14.25 0.05 4.02
N ARG A 53 13.16 -0.45 4.61
CA ARG A 53 11.93 -0.82 3.87
C ARG A 53 11.20 0.37 3.26
N VAL A 54 11.22 1.53 3.92
CA VAL A 54 10.71 2.79 3.34
C VAL A 54 11.59 3.24 2.18
N TYR A 55 12.92 3.15 2.32
CA TYR A 55 13.85 3.51 1.25
C TYR A 55 13.66 2.63 0.01
N GLU A 56 13.65 1.31 0.18
CA GLU A 56 13.46 0.35 -0.92
C GLU A 56 12.16 0.61 -1.68
N ARG A 57 11.05 0.92 -0.99
CA ARG A 57 9.75 1.18 -1.62
C ARG A 57 9.65 2.53 -2.33
N LYS A 58 10.55 3.47 -2.03
CA LYS A 58 10.64 4.76 -2.72
C LYS A 58 11.54 4.69 -3.96
N LEU A 59 12.30 3.61 -4.13
CA LEU A 59 13.08 3.40 -5.33
C LEU A 59 12.14 3.06 -6.49
N ASP A 60 12.32 3.77 -7.59
CA ASP A 60 11.66 3.44 -8.84
C ASP A 60 12.42 2.29 -9.50
N TYR A 61 11.91 1.07 -9.34
CA TYR A 61 12.45 -0.12 -10.02
C TYR A 61 11.92 -0.27 -11.46
N SER A 62 11.22 0.73 -11.97
CA SER A 62 10.75 0.68 -13.35
C SER A 62 11.95 0.73 -14.28
N LEU A 63 11.79 0.07 -15.42
CA LEU A 63 12.78 0.18 -16.49
C LEU A 63 12.92 1.64 -16.93
N PRO A 64 14.13 2.08 -17.31
CA PRO A 64 14.32 3.36 -17.95
C PRO A 64 13.32 3.54 -19.09
N PRO A 65 12.81 4.76 -19.32
CA PRO A 65 11.90 5.01 -20.42
C PRO A 65 12.54 4.58 -21.75
N GLY A 66 11.94 3.59 -22.42
CA GLY A 66 12.45 3.00 -23.66
C GLY A 66 12.92 1.56 -23.53
N ASP A 67 13.27 1.11 -22.33
CA ASP A 67 13.59 -0.30 -22.08
C ASP A 67 12.28 -1.11 -22.00
N LYS A 68 12.14 -2.07 -22.91
CA LYS A 68 11.06 -3.06 -22.89
C LYS A 68 11.68 -4.42 -22.60
N PRO A 69 11.13 -5.23 -21.68
CA PRO A 69 11.63 -6.58 -21.48
C PRO A 69 11.52 -7.33 -22.81
N SER A 70 12.60 -8.01 -23.20
CA SER A 70 12.59 -8.83 -24.42
C SER A 70 11.50 -9.89 -24.31
N PRO A 71 10.80 -10.24 -25.40
CA PRO A 71 9.80 -11.30 -25.38
C PRO A 71 10.41 -12.56 -24.79
N SER A 72 9.78 -13.10 -23.76
CA SER A 72 10.19 -14.39 -23.20
C SER A 72 9.94 -15.46 -24.26
N VAL A 73 10.99 -16.16 -24.68
CA VAL A 73 10.86 -17.34 -25.54
C VAL A 73 10.23 -18.44 -24.69
N ILE A 74 8.93 -18.66 -24.88
CA ILE A 74 8.23 -19.90 -24.51
C ILE A 74 8.18 -20.76 -25.78
#